data_AF-A0A4Q4CN53-F1
#
_entry.id   AF-A0A4Q4CN53-F1
#
_cell.length_a   1.000
_cell.length_b   1.000
_cell.length_c   1.000
_cell.angle_alpha   90.00
_cell.angle_beta   90.00
_cell.angle_gamma   90.00
#
_symmetry.space_group_name_H-M   'P 1'
#
loop_
_entity.id
_entity.type
_entity.pdbx_description
1 polymer ?
#
loop_
_entity_poly.entity_id
_entity_poly.type
_entity_poly.pdbx_seq_one_letter_code
_entity_poly.pdbx_strand_id
1 'polypeptide(L)'
;MSVIRSEEHLSELLDIPFSRPQLDAITAPLEGTGAIIAGAGSGKTTVMAARVVWLVGHDGVAPERILGLTFTNKAAAELGVRIRRSL
;
A
#
# COMPACT_ATOMS: atom_id res chain seq x y z
N MET A 1 -17.35 2.88 -3.76
CA MET A 1 -17.19 2.60 -5.20
C MET A 1 -15.76 2.13 -5.37
N SER A 2 -15.55 0.84 -5.66
CA SER A 2 -14.20 0.29 -5.81
C SER A 2 -13.62 0.74 -7.15
N VAL A 3 -12.47 1.42 -7.11
CA VAL A 3 -11.76 1.96 -8.29
C VAL A 3 -10.63 1.04 -8.75
N ILE A 4 -10.13 0.16 -7.87
CA ILE A 4 -9.08 -0.81 -8.18
C ILE A 4 -9.71 -2.18 -8.29
N ARG A 5 -9.42 -2.90 -9.39
CA ARG A 5 -10.15 -4.12 -9.78
C ARG A 5 -9.32 -5.41 -9.67
N SER A 6 -7.99 -5.30 -9.64
CA SER A 6 -7.07 -6.44 -9.64
C SER A 6 -5.65 -5.99 -9.25
N GLU A 7 -4.79 -6.97 -8.95
CA GLU A 7 -3.35 -6.78 -8.73
C GLU A 7 -2.65 -6.15 -9.94
N GLU A 8 -3.06 -6.53 -11.14
CA GLU A 8 -2.56 -5.99 -12.41
C GLU A 8 -2.96 -4.52 -12.56
N HIS A 9 -4.23 -4.19 -12.34
CA HIS A 9 -4.71 -2.81 -12.40
C HIS A 9 -4.00 -1.92 -11.36
N LEU A 10 -3.73 -2.43 -10.15
CA LEU A 10 -2.93 -1.69 -9.16
C LEU A 10 -1.52 -1.40 -9.67
N SER A 11 -0.86 -2.39 -10.25
CA SER A 11 0.51 -2.27 -10.75
C SER A 11 0.60 -1.26 -11.91
N GLU A 12 -0.37 -1.28 -12.81
CA GLU A 12 -0.52 -0.31 -13.89
C GLU A 12 -0.80 1.11 -13.36
N LEU A 13 -1.74 1.25 -12.43
CA LEU A 13 -2.12 2.54 -11.83
C LEU A 13 -0.92 3.21 -11.15
N LEU A 14 -0.10 2.42 -10.48
CA LEU A 14 1.07 2.92 -9.76
C LEU A 14 2.33 3.02 -10.62
N ASP A 15 2.31 2.49 -11.84
CA ASP A 15 3.49 2.32 -12.71
C ASP A 15 4.64 1.58 -12.00
N ILE A 16 4.31 0.50 -11.28
CA ILE A 16 5.26 -0.29 -10.50
C ILE A 16 5.05 -1.78 -10.75
N PRO A 17 6.06 -2.50 -11.27
CA PRO A 17 5.98 -3.94 -11.44
C PRO A 17 6.28 -4.64 -10.10
N PHE A 18 5.25 -4.78 -9.26
CA PHE A 18 5.39 -5.48 -7.97
C PHE A 18 5.75 -6.95 -8.17
N SER A 19 6.67 -7.45 -7.35
CA SER A 19 6.95 -8.88 -7.30
C SER A 19 5.82 -9.63 -6.60
N ARG A 20 5.73 -10.96 -6.81
CA ARG A 20 4.69 -11.77 -6.17
C ARG A 20 4.65 -11.63 -4.64
N PRO A 21 5.78 -11.68 -3.89
CA PRO A 21 5.75 -11.46 -2.44
C PRO A 21 5.31 -10.05 -2.03
N GLN A 22 5.54 -9.04 -2.88
CA GLN A 22 5.04 -7.68 -2.62
C GLN A 22 3.53 -7.60 -2.82
N LEU A 23 3.01 -8.22 -3.89
CA LEU A 23 1.57 -8.32 -4.13
C LEU A 23 0.89 -9.08 -3.00
N ASP A 24 1.42 -10.23 -2.58
CA ASP A 24 0.89 -11.01 -1.45
C ASP A 24 0.81 -10.17 -0.16
N ALA A 25 1.77 -9.27 0.07
CA ALA A 25 1.75 -8.35 1.22
C ALA A 25 0.77 -7.18 1.04
N ILE A 26 0.58 -6.69 -0.18
CA ILE A 26 -0.35 -5.59 -0.53
C ILE A 26 -1.80 -6.07 -0.48
N THR A 27 -2.09 -7.30 -0.92
CA THR A 27 -3.44 -7.85 -1.04
C THR A 27 -3.81 -8.78 0.12
N ALA A 28 -2.95 -8.90 1.13
CA ALA A 28 -3.22 -9.66 2.34
C ALA A 28 -4.61 -9.33 2.93
N PRO A 29 -5.33 -10.28 3.52
CA PRO A 29 -6.60 -10.03 4.19
C PRO A 29 -6.49 -8.92 5.25
N LEU A 30 -7.59 -8.20 5.49
CA LEU A 30 -7.63 -7.16 6.52
C LEU A 30 -7.65 -7.76 7.92
N GLU A 31 -8.19 -8.98 8.05
CA GLU A 31 -8.27 -9.70 9.30
C GLU A 31 -6.89 -10.22 9.74
N GLY A 32 -6.56 -9.96 11.01
CA GLY A 32 -5.36 -10.48 11.65
C GLY A 32 -4.18 -9.51 11.64
N THR A 33 -3.02 -10.03 12.05
CA THR A 33 -1.77 -9.27 12.17
C THR A 33 -0.73 -9.88 11.24
N GLY A 34 -0.16 -9.06 10.37
CA GLY A 34 0.92 -9.44 9.47
C GLY A 34 2.25 -8.79 9.85
N ALA A 35 3.36 -9.44 9.49
CA ALA A 35 4.70 -8.90 9.61
C ALA A 35 5.44 -9.03 8.27
N ILE A 36 6.01 -7.93 7.77
CA ILE A 36 6.82 -7.91 6.56
C ILE A 36 8.29 -7.80 6.95
N ILE A 37 9.06 -8.85 6.69
CA ILE A 37 10.51 -8.87 6.92
C ILE A 37 11.19 -8.70 5.56
N ALA A 38 11.91 -7.59 5.38
CA ALA A 38 12.56 -7.32 4.11
C ALA A 38 13.84 -6.47 4.25
N GLY A 39 14.82 -6.77 3.41
CA GLY A 39 16.13 -6.10 3.37
C GLY A 39 16.05 -4.62 3.00
N ALA A 40 17.16 -3.90 3.14
CA ALA A 40 17.28 -2.53 2.65
C ALA A 40 17.04 -2.48 1.12
N GLY A 41 16.42 -1.40 0.62
CA GLY A 41 16.17 -1.24 -0.82
C GLY A 41 15.05 -2.10 -1.42
N SER A 42 14.42 -3.00 -0.65
CA SER A 42 13.39 -3.94 -1.15
C SER A 42 12.02 -3.31 -1.47
N GLY A 43 11.89 -1.98 -1.41
CA GLY A 43 10.63 -1.28 -1.67
C GLY A 43 9.62 -1.28 -0.51
N LYS A 44 10.02 -1.49 0.75
CA LYS A 44 9.10 -1.52 1.92
C LYS A 44 8.10 -0.37 1.97
N THR A 45 8.57 0.86 1.81
CA THR A 45 7.70 2.05 1.84
C THR A 45 6.74 2.09 0.65
N THR A 46 7.16 1.60 -0.51
CA THR A 46 6.33 1.47 -1.70
C THR A 46 5.22 0.44 -1.49
N VAL A 47 5.55 -0.72 -0.93
CA VAL A 47 4.59 -1.76 -0.53
C VAL A 47 3.59 -1.22 0.48
N MET A 48 4.04 -0.48 1.50
CA MET A 48 3.14 0.15 2.48
C MET A 48 2.19 1.18 1.84
N ALA A 49 2.67 1.99 0.89
CA ALA A 49 1.81 2.92 0.16
C ALA A 49 0.76 2.18 -0.68
N ALA A 50 1.19 1.18 -1.45
CA ALA A 50 0.33 0.36 -2.28
C ALA A 50 -0.71 -0.42 -1.46
N ARG A 51 -0.34 -0.90 -0.25
CA ARG A 51 -1.28 -1.53 0.69
C ARG A 51 -2.41 -0.58 1.08
N VAL A 52 -2.11 0.68 1.40
CA VAL A 52 -3.16 1.66 1.73
C VAL A 52 -4.04 1.95 0.51
N VAL A 53 -3.44 2.09 -0.66
CA VAL A 53 -4.17 2.31 -1.92
C VAL A 53 -5.09 1.13 -2.22
N TRP A 54 -4.64 -0.11 -2.03
CA TRP A 54 -5.46 -1.31 -2.16
C TRP A 54 -6.63 -1.32 -1.17
N LEU A 55 -6.37 -1.09 0.12
CA LEU A 55 -7.41 -1.08 1.15
C LEU A 55 -8.51 -0.05 0.84
N VAL A 56 -8.14 1.15 0.37
CA VAL A 56 -9.11 2.20 0.04
C VAL A 56 -9.80 1.93 -1.30
N GLY A 57 -9.01 1.66 -2.33
CA GLY A 57 -9.48 1.61 -3.72
C GLY A 57 -10.12 0.28 -4.11
N HIS A 58 -9.67 -0.84 -3.53
CA HIS A 58 -10.21 -2.19 -3.79
C HIS A 58 -11.16 -2.60 -2.66
N ASP A 59 -10.69 -2.63 -1.40
CA ASP A 59 -11.45 -3.16 -0.26
C ASP A 59 -12.47 -2.15 0.31
N GLY A 60 -12.44 -0.89 -0.15
CA GLY A 60 -13.41 0.13 0.24
C GLY A 60 -13.27 0.62 1.68
N VAL A 61 -12.11 0.42 2.31
CA VAL A 61 -11.82 0.92 3.65
C VAL A 61 -11.77 2.45 3.62
N ALA A 62 -12.57 3.10 4.47
CA ALA A 62 -12.55 4.55 4.61
C ALA A 62 -11.15 5.03 5.03
N PRO A 63 -10.54 6.03 4.36
CA PRO A 63 -9.18 6.49 4.68
C PRO A 63 -8.98 6.87 6.16
N GLU A 64 -10.01 7.40 6.82
CA GLU A 64 -10.00 7.81 8.23
C GLU A 64 -9.90 6.60 9.19
N ARG A 65 -10.05 5.38 8.68
CA ARG A 65 -9.88 4.12 9.43
C ARG A 65 -8.46 3.56 9.34
N ILE A 66 -7.57 4.20 8.59
CA ILE A 66 -6.19 3.76 8.39
C ILE A 66 -5.22 4.69 9.15
N LEU A 67 -4.43 4.13 10.06
CA LEU A 67 -3.35 4.83 10.76
C LEU A 67 -1.99 4.31 10.30
N GLY A 68 -1.19 5.18 9.68
CA GLY A 68 0.21 4.91 9.35
C GLY A 68 1.16 5.57 10.34
N LEU A 69 2.11 4.81 10.89
CA LEU A 69 3.14 5.31 11.78
C LEU A 69 4.52 5.12 11.15
N THR A 70 5.38 6.13 11.28
CA THR A 70 6.76 6.09 10.79
C THR A 70 7.70 6.71 11.80
N PHE A 71 9.00 6.41 11.71
CA PHE A 71 9.98 6.92 12.66
C PHE A 71 10.25 8.43 12.57
N THR A 72 9.98 9.05 11.41
CA THR A 72 10.23 10.50 11.21
C THR A 72 9.06 11.17 10.51
N ASN A 73 8.83 12.45 10.82
CA ASN A 73 7.82 13.26 10.15
C ASN A 73 8.03 13.35 8.63
N LYS A 74 9.29 13.34 8.18
CA LYS A 74 9.65 13.32 6.76
C LYS A 74 9.14 12.05 6.08
N ALA A 75 9.37 10.88 6.69
CA ALA A 75 8.91 9.61 6.14
C ALA A 75 7.37 9.53 6.10
N ALA A 76 6.69 10.02 7.15
CA ALA A 76 5.23 10.11 7.17
C ALA A 76 4.70 11.00 6.04
N ALA A 77 5.30 12.17 5.84
CA ALA A 77 4.91 13.10 4.78
C ALA A 77 5.11 12.49 3.39
N GLU A 78 6.27 11.88 3.13
CA GLU A 78 6.57 11.20 1.86
C GLU A 78 5.61 10.05 1.57
N LEU A 79 5.32 9.20 2.57
CA LEU A 79 4.34 8.12 2.44
C LEU A 79 2.94 8.67 2.11
N GLY A 80 2.51 9.72 2.83
CA GLY A 80 1.24 10.37 2.59
C GLY A 80 1.13 11.02 1.21
N VAL A 81 2.22 11.58 0.67
CA VAL A 81 2.24 12.12 -0.70
C VAL A 81 2.06 11.00 -1.73
N ARG A 82 2.73 9.86 -1.54
CA ARG A 82 2.61 8.71 -2.45
C ARG A 82 1.16 8.17 -2.51
N ILE A 83 0.53 8.04 -1.35
CA ILE A 83 -0.86 7.57 -1.25
C ILE A 83 -1.81 8.54 -1.96
N ARG A 84 -1.73 9.85 -1.67
CA ARG A 84 -2.63 10.87 -2.25
C ARG A 84 -2.46 11.08 -3.75
N ARG A 85 -1.33 10.71 -4.34
CA ARG A 85 -1.15 10.74 -5.80
C ARG A 85 -1.87 9.59 -6.51
N SER A 86 -2.31 8.59 -5.75
CA SER A 86 -2.83 7.32 -6.26
C SER A 86 -4.32 7.09 -5.99
N LEU A 87 -4.98 8.04 -5.30
CA LEU A 87 -6.40 8.04 -4.93
C LEU A 87 -7.03 9.36 -5.38
#